data_AF-A0A7K0I9T5-F1
#
_entry.id   AF-A0A7K0I9T5-F1
#
_cell.length_a   1.000
_cell.length_b   1.000
_cell.length_c   1.000
_cell.angle_alpha   90.00
_cell.angle_beta   90.00
_cell.angle_gamma   90.00
#
_symmetry.space_group_name_H-M   'P 1'
#
loop_
_entity.id
_entity.type
_entity.pdbx_description
1 polymer ?
#
loop_
_entity_poly.entity_id
_entity_poly.type
_entity_poly.pdbx_seq_one_letter_code
_entity_poly.pdbx_strand_id
1 'polypeptide(L)'
;MTFSYRALMGFLMSFFLAITMSAFSPVVSGAPFEPMGFAVGVAVGTILGTVILAAFPLIPLSMKYALRCGAPEGSAGWFLLKDVLLCTVLVFVISFVLTWMVTGMDALFVNRLLAPMPLMWAICYVVAVQVEPLCMAIAGKILRVPLPGAPEAAVQDATGREQA
;
A
#
# COMPACT_ATOMS: atom_id res chain seq x y z
N MET A 1 5.58 -2.71 17.38
CA MET A 1 4.29 -2.95 16.70
C MET A 1 3.89 -4.41 16.87
N THR A 2 2.67 -4.69 17.31
CA THR A 2 2.09 -6.05 17.45
C THR A 2 1.82 -6.66 16.07
N PHE A 3 1.96 -7.99 15.94
CA PHE A 3 1.69 -8.73 14.69
C PHE A 3 0.30 -8.42 14.12
N SER A 4 -0.72 -8.36 14.98
CA SER A 4 -2.11 -8.05 14.59
C SER A 4 -2.27 -6.67 13.95
N TYR A 5 -1.50 -5.66 14.40
CA TYR A 5 -1.52 -4.32 13.80
C TYR A 5 -0.93 -4.33 12.40
N ARG A 6 0.18 -5.06 12.22
CA ARG A 6 0.83 -5.22 10.90
C ARG A 6 -0.04 -5.99 9.92
N ALA A 7 -0.70 -7.05 10.38
CA ALA A 7 -1.61 -7.84 9.56
C ALA A 7 -2.85 -7.04 9.15
N LEU A 8 -3.45 -6.28 10.08
CA LEU A 8 -4.64 -5.46 9.79
C LEU A 8 -4.32 -4.26 8.89
N MET A 9 -3.23 -3.53 9.17
CA MET A 9 -2.74 -2.48 8.28
C MET A 9 -2.41 -3.03 6.90
N GLY A 10 -1.74 -4.19 6.86
CA GLY A 10 -1.38 -4.83 5.62
C GLY A 10 -2.59 -5.26 4.80
N PHE A 11 -3.62 -5.80 5.45
CA PHE A 11 -4.88 -6.14 4.81
C PHE A 11 -5.58 -4.92 4.22
N LEU A 12 -5.76 -3.86 5.02
CA LEU A 12 -6.45 -2.65 4.56
C LEU A 12 -5.71 -1.97 3.41
N MET A 13 -4.40 -1.76 3.54
CA MET A 13 -3.58 -1.14 2.48
C MET A 13 -3.60 -1.99 1.21
N SER A 14 -3.43 -3.31 1.34
CA SER A 14 -3.43 -4.21 0.18
C SER A 14 -4.79 -4.26 -0.51
N PHE A 15 -5.88 -4.15 0.24
CA PHE A 15 -7.22 -4.11 -0.32
C PHE A 15 -7.45 -2.87 -1.19
N PHE A 16 -7.13 -1.67 -0.70
CA PHE A 16 -7.28 -0.44 -1.47
C PHE A 16 -6.34 -0.40 -2.68
N LEU A 17 -5.09 -0.85 -2.51
CA LEU A 17 -4.14 -0.95 -3.62
C LEU A 17 -4.59 -1.97 -4.66
N ALA A 18 -5.13 -3.12 -4.25
CA ALA A 18 -5.62 -4.13 -5.18
C ALA A 18 -6.87 -3.66 -5.95
N ILE A 19 -7.78 -2.92 -5.31
CA ILE A 19 -8.91 -2.25 -5.98
C ILE A 19 -8.39 -1.28 -7.03
N THR A 20 -7.46 -0.41 -6.64
CA THR A 20 -6.87 0.58 -7.54
C THR A 20 -6.18 -0.10 -8.71
N MET A 21 -5.33 -1.09 -8.44
CA MET A 21 -4.63 -1.80 -9.50
C MET A 21 -5.59 -2.51 -10.46
N SER A 22 -6.63 -3.16 -9.93
CA SER A 22 -7.60 -3.88 -10.75
C SER A 22 -8.51 -2.97 -11.57
N ALA A 23 -8.80 -1.76 -11.06
CA ALA A 23 -9.59 -0.75 -11.77
C ALA A 23 -8.79 -0.03 -12.86
N PHE A 24 -7.53 0.34 -12.57
CA PHE A 24 -6.71 1.15 -13.46
C PHE A 24 -5.89 0.31 -14.45
N SER A 25 -5.51 -0.94 -14.11
CA SER A 25 -4.70 -1.78 -15.01
C SER A 25 -5.30 -1.93 -16.42
N PRO A 26 -6.62 -2.19 -16.61
CA PRO A 26 -7.22 -2.24 -17.94
C PRO A 26 -7.13 -0.89 -18.69
N VAL A 27 -7.28 0.22 -17.98
CA VAL A 27 -7.18 1.58 -18.55
C VAL A 27 -5.76 1.86 -19.04
N VAL A 28 -4.75 1.48 -18.25
CA VAL A 28 -3.33 1.69 -18.59
C VAL A 28 -2.87 0.77 -19.72
N SER A 29 -3.42 -0.44 -19.81
CA SER A 29 -3.08 -1.42 -20.85
C SER A 29 -3.94 -1.31 -22.12
N GLY A 30 -4.97 -0.44 -22.12
CA GLY A 30 -5.92 -0.32 -23.22
C GLY A 30 -6.81 -1.57 -23.40
N ALA A 31 -6.97 -2.36 -22.35
CA ALA A 31 -7.74 -3.60 -22.34
C ALA A 31 -9.19 -3.37 -21.86
N PRO A 32 -10.16 -4.22 -22.29
CA PRO A 32 -11.53 -4.12 -21.80
C PRO A 32 -11.61 -4.39 -20.29
N PHE A 33 -12.51 -3.67 -19.61
CA PHE A 33 -12.78 -3.91 -18.20
C PHE A 33 -13.67 -5.15 -18.04
N GLU A 34 -13.11 -6.22 -17.49
CA GLU A 34 -13.84 -7.43 -17.16
C GLU A 34 -14.14 -7.51 -15.65
N PRO A 35 -15.42 -7.56 -15.24
CA PRO A 35 -15.79 -7.62 -13.82
C PRO A 35 -15.20 -8.84 -13.08
N MET A 36 -15.07 -9.96 -13.79
CA MET A 36 -14.48 -11.18 -13.24
C MET A 36 -12.97 -11.01 -13.02
N GLY A 37 -12.25 -10.43 -14.00
CA GLY A 37 -10.83 -10.08 -13.86
C GLY A 37 -10.59 -9.08 -12.72
N PHE A 38 -11.49 -8.10 -12.56
CA PHE A 38 -11.46 -7.16 -11.45
C PHE A 38 -11.60 -7.87 -10.10
N ALA A 39 -12.63 -8.70 -9.91
CA ALA A 39 -12.86 -9.39 -8.64
C ALA A 39 -11.70 -10.33 -8.26
N VAL A 40 -11.17 -11.06 -9.25
CA VAL A 40 -10.01 -11.94 -9.05
C VAL A 40 -8.76 -11.12 -8.73
N GLY A 41 -8.50 -10.03 -9.45
CA GLY A 41 -7.37 -9.14 -9.19
C GLY A 41 -7.41 -8.54 -7.79
N VAL A 42 -8.59 -8.10 -7.33
CA VAL A 42 -8.79 -7.58 -5.98
C VAL A 42 -8.51 -8.65 -4.94
N ALA A 43 -9.10 -9.85 -5.09
CA ALA A 43 -8.91 -10.94 -4.13
C ALA A 43 -7.44 -11.39 -4.05
N VAL A 44 -6.82 -11.66 -5.19
CA VAL A 44 -5.43 -12.13 -5.28
C VAL A 44 -4.46 -11.06 -4.78
N GLY A 45 -4.63 -9.81 -5.22
CA GLY A 45 -3.79 -8.69 -4.77
C GLY A 45 -3.90 -8.42 -3.27
N THR A 46 -5.12 -8.51 -2.71
CA THR A 46 -5.34 -8.35 -1.27
C THR A 46 -4.66 -9.47 -0.48
N ILE A 47 -4.84 -10.73 -0.89
CA ILE A 47 -4.24 -11.88 -0.21
C ILE A 47 -2.72 -11.81 -0.28
N LEU A 48 -2.14 -11.58 -1.47
CA LEU A 48 -0.70 -11.46 -1.66
C LEU A 48 -0.11 -10.33 -0.82
N GLY A 49 -0.67 -9.13 -0.92
CA GLY A 49 -0.16 -7.97 -0.18
C GLY A 49 -0.25 -8.18 1.34
N THR A 50 -1.34 -8.81 1.81
CA THR A 50 -1.49 -9.15 3.23
C THR A 50 -0.44 -10.17 3.68
N VAL A 51 -0.25 -11.25 2.92
CA VAL A 51 0.75 -12.29 3.22
C VAL A 51 2.16 -11.71 3.23
N ILE A 52 2.49 -10.85 2.26
CA ILE A 52 3.80 -10.20 2.15
C ILE A 52 4.06 -9.27 3.34
N LEU A 53 3.08 -8.43 3.71
CA LEU A 53 3.22 -7.50 4.86
C LEU A 53 3.21 -8.21 6.22
N ALA A 54 2.55 -9.37 6.31
CA ALA A 54 2.55 -10.22 7.49
C ALA A 54 3.90 -10.97 7.62
N ALA A 55 4.38 -11.60 6.55
CA ALA A 55 5.62 -12.37 6.54
C ALA A 55 6.87 -11.49 6.61
N PHE A 56 6.90 -10.38 5.85
CA PHE A 56 8.04 -9.48 5.80
C PHE A 56 7.79 -8.20 6.61
N PRO A 57 8.75 -7.78 7.46
CA PRO A 57 8.70 -6.51 8.18
C PRO A 57 8.95 -5.31 7.26
N LEU A 58 8.15 -5.17 6.21
CA LEU A 58 8.21 -4.10 5.22
C LEU A 58 7.92 -2.72 5.81
N ILE A 59 6.93 -2.60 6.70
CA ILE A 59 6.61 -1.34 7.39
C ILE A 59 7.81 -0.82 8.21
N PRO A 60 8.41 -1.60 9.14
CA PRO A 60 9.59 -1.10 9.87
C PRO A 60 10.83 -0.99 8.97
N LEU A 61 10.92 -1.74 7.86
CA LEU A 61 12.01 -1.58 6.89
C LEU A 61 11.87 -0.25 6.13
N SER A 62 10.66 0.15 5.75
CA SER A 62 10.40 1.42 5.07
C SER A 62 10.60 2.61 6.00
N MET A 63 10.24 2.50 7.29
CA MET A 63 10.55 3.50 8.30
C MET A 63 12.08 3.69 8.47
N LYS A 64 12.85 2.60 8.50
CA LYS A 64 14.32 2.65 8.55
C LYS A 64 14.92 3.26 7.28
N TYR A 65 14.32 2.99 6.12
CA TYR A 65 14.73 3.59 4.86
C TYR A 65 14.55 5.11 4.87
N ALA A 66 13.37 5.59 5.28
CA ALA A 66 13.08 7.02 5.37
C ALA A 66 14.05 7.77 6.32
N LEU A 67 14.34 7.16 7.47
CA LEU A 67 15.36 7.67 8.41
C LEU A 67 16.75 7.77 7.78
N ARG A 68 17.18 6.74 7.03
CA ARG A 68 18.49 6.74 6.36
C ARG A 68 18.60 7.77 5.25
N CYS A 69 17.49 8.10 4.62
CA CYS A 69 17.43 9.19 3.64
C CYS A 69 17.40 10.59 4.28
N GLY A 70 17.50 10.69 5.61
CA GLY A 70 17.60 11.95 6.33
C GLY A 70 16.26 12.61 6.64
N ALA A 71 15.13 11.90 6.45
CA ALA A 71 13.82 12.44 6.80
C ALA A 71 13.56 12.26 8.31
N PRO A 72 13.30 13.34 9.07
CA PRO A 72 13.03 13.23 10.50
C PRO A 72 11.71 12.49 10.75
N GLU A 73 11.70 11.60 11.74
CA GLU A 73 10.50 10.87 12.17
C GLU A 73 9.34 11.83 12.44
N GLY A 74 8.15 11.50 11.92
CA GLY A 74 6.96 12.35 12.06
C GLY A 74 6.85 13.49 11.04
N SER A 75 7.86 13.76 10.22
CA SER A 75 7.75 14.73 9.13
C SER A 75 6.94 14.19 7.94
N ALA A 76 6.31 15.09 7.19
CA ALA A 76 5.62 14.73 5.95
C ALA A 76 6.55 14.05 4.94
N GLY A 77 7.82 14.47 4.87
CA GLY A 77 8.82 13.84 4.01
C GLY A 77 9.15 12.39 4.41
N TRP A 78 9.17 12.10 5.71
CA TRP A 78 9.35 10.74 6.22
C TRP A 78 8.17 9.84 5.87
N PHE A 79 6.95 10.40 5.92
CA PHE A 79 5.74 9.68 5.51
C PHE A 79 5.71 9.37 4.02
N LEU A 80 6.10 10.32 3.18
CA LEU A 80 6.18 10.12 1.74
C LEU A 80 7.27 9.10 1.36
N LEU A 81 8.44 9.14 2.00
CA LEU A 81 9.54 8.23 1.67
C LEU A 81 9.30 6.77 2.09
N LYS A 82 8.66 6.56 3.24
CA LYS A 82 8.34 5.19 3.67
C LYS A 82 7.33 4.55 2.71
N ASP A 83 6.43 5.34 2.14
CA ASP A 83 5.42 4.86 1.19
C ASP A 83 6.01 4.52 -0.15
N VAL A 84 7.09 5.20 -0.57
CA VAL A 84 7.81 4.87 -1.81
C VAL A 84 8.29 3.43 -1.78
N LEU A 85 9.01 3.03 -0.72
CA LEU A 85 9.55 1.67 -0.63
C LEU A 85 8.42 0.63 -0.53
N LEU A 86 7.43 0.89 0.32
CA LEU A 86 6.32 -0.02 0.55
C LEU A 86 5.47 -0.21 -0.71
N CYS A 87 5.13 0.88 -1.39
CA CYS A 87 4.38 0.87 -2.64
C CYS A 87 5.18 0.17 -3.76
N THR A 88 6.48 0.45 -3.88
CA THR A 88 7.34 -0.19 -4.89
C THR A 88 7.33 -1.71 -4.76
N VAL A 89 7.54 -2.23 -3.55
CA VAL A 89 7.57 -3.68 -3.32
C VAL A 89 6.19 -4.30 -3.58
N LEU A 90 5.11 -3.70 -3.07
CA LEU A 90 3.77 -4.25 -3.24
C LEU A 90 3.32 -4.23 -4.70
N VAL A 91 3.46 -3.09 -5.38
CA VAL A 91 3.08 -2.94 -6.79
C VAL A 91 3.91 -3.89 -7.65
N PHE A 92 5.21 -4.03 -7.40
CA PHE A 92 6.05 -4.94 -8.17
C PHE A 92 5.63 -6.39 -7.99
N VAL A 93 5.45 -6.86 -6.75
CA VAL A 93 5.09 -8.27 -6.50
C VAL A 93 3.68 -8.58 -6.98
N ILE A 94 2.70 -7.70 -6.71
CA ILE A 94 1.31 -7.89 -7.17
C ILE A 94 1.26 -7.87 -8.71
N SER A 95 1.93 -6.90 -9.37
CA SER A 95 1.98 -6.86 -10.83
C SER A 95 2.65 -8.10 -11.39
N PHE A 96 3.78 -8.53 -10.81
CA PHE A 96 4.49 -9.72 -11.26
C PHE A 96 3.59 -10.96 -11.23
N VAL A 97 2.90 -11.20 -10.12
CA VAL A 97 2.04 -12.37 -9.97
C VAL A 97 0.81 -12.28 -10.87
N LEU A 98 0.16 -11.11 -10.96
CA LEU A 98 -1.02 -10.94 -11.83
C LEU A 98 -0.65 -11.07 -13.32
N THR A 99 0.44 -10.45 -13.77
CA THR A 99 0.93 -10.60 -15.14
C THR A 99 1.28 -12.06 -15.42
N TRP A 100 1.89 -12.77 -14.46
CA TRP A 100 2.20 -14.20 -14.64
C TRP A 100 0.92 -15.02 -14.81
N MET A 101 -0.09 -14.78 -13.98
CA MET A 101 -1.36 -15.51 -14.04
C MET A 101 -2.09 -15.29 -15.37
N VAL A 102 -2.03 -14.07 -15.91
CA VAL A 102 -2.77 -13.71 -17.14
C VAL A 102 -2.02 -14.15 -18.40
N THR A 103 -0.69 -13.98 -18.44
CA THR A 103 0.08 -14.15 -19.69
C THR A 103 1.08 -15.29 -19.68
N GLY A 104 1.37 -15.88 -18.50
CA GLY A 104 2.48 -16.81 -18.31
C GLY A 104 3.86 -16.14 -18.40
N MET A 105 4.92 -16.93 -18.20
CA MET A 105 6.30 -16.52 -18.51
C MET A 105 6.61 -16.79 -19.98
N ASP A 106 6.61 -15.72 -20.76
CA ASP A 106 7.00 -15.64 -22.17
C ASP A 106 8.17 -14.64 -22.29
N ALA A 107 8.94 -14.67 -23.37
CA ALA A 107 9.88 -13.62 -23.76
C ALA A 107 9.28 -12.19 -23.71
N LEU A 108 7.97 -12.04 -23.93
CA LEU A 108 7.27 -10.75 -23.82
C LEU A 108 6.83 -10.39 -22.39
N PHE A 109 6.99 -11.28 -21.41
CA PHE A 109 6.54 -11.08 -20.03
C PHE A 109 7.12 -9.82 -19.40
N VAL A 110 8.43 -9.60 -19.56
CA VAL A 110 9.12 -8.44 -18.98
C VAL A 110 8.58 -7.14 -19.57
N ASN A 111 8.25 -7.13 -20.86
CA ASN A 111 7.67 -5.95 -21.50
C ASN A 111 6.24 -5.69 -21.02
N ARG A 112 5.42 -6.74 -20.90
CA ARG A 112 4.04 -6.64 -20.38
C ARG A 112 4.00 -6.25 -18.89
N LEU A 113 5.03 -6.61 -18.14
CA LEU A 113 5.19 -6.22 -16.74
C LEU A 113 5.67 -4.76 -16.62
N LEU A 114 6.78 -4.42 -17.29
CA LEU A 114 7.45 -3.12 -17.11
C LEU A 114 6.76 -1.97 -17.85
N ALA A 115 6.06 -2.20 -18.96
CA ALA A 115 5.41 -1.13 -19.72
C ALA A 115 4.33 -0.38 -18.92
N PRO A 116 3.37 -1.05 -18.23
CA PRO A 116 2.38 -0.36 -17.40
C PRO A 116 2.93 0.02 -16.00
N MET A 117 4.04 -0.58 -15.57
CA MET A 117 4.50 -0.51 -14.18
C MET A 117 4.78 0.91 -13.66
N PRO A 118 5.48 1.83 -14.37
CA PRO A 118 5.74 3.18 -13.87
C PRO A 118 4.47 3.98 -13.60
N LEU A 119 3.49 3.86 -14.50
CA LEU A 119 2.24 4.59 -14.39
C LEU A 119 1.33 3.98 -13.31
N MET A 120 1.26 2.64 -13.24
CA MET A 120 0.57 1.95 -12.16
C MET A 120 1.18 2.25 -10.80
N TRP A 121 2.51 2.31 -10.72
CA TRP A 121 3.23 2.69 -9.50
C TRP A 121 2.88 4.11 -9.05
N ALA A 122 2.86 5.08 -9.97
CA ALA A 122 2.51 6.46 -9.65
C ALA A 122 1.07 6.57 -9.12
N ILE A 123 0.11 5.90 -9.76
CA ILE A 123 -1.30 5.86 -9.31
C ILE A 123 -1.39 5.23 -7.92
N CYS A 124 -0.77 4.05 -7.74
CA CYS A 124 -0.80 3.33 -6.47
C CYS A 124 -0.11 4.10 -5.34
N TYR A 125 0.94 4.86 -5.64
CA TYR A 125 1.63 5.69 -4.68
C TYR A 125 0.74 6.83 -4.19
N VAL A 126 0.08 7.54 -5.12
CA VAL A 126 -0.86 8.61 -4.78
C VAL A 126 -2.03 8.09 -3.94
N VAL A 127 -2.52 6.89 -4.22
CA VAL A 127 -3.56 6.23 -3.41
C VAL A 127 -3.00 5.81 -2.05
N ALA A 128 -1.81 5.22 -1.99
CA ALA A 128 -1.19 4.79 -0.74
C ALA A 128 -1.06 5.96 0.25
N VAL A 129 -0.55 7.11 -0.21
CA VAL A 129 -0.37 8.31 0.63
C VAL A 129 -1.70 8.80 1.21
N GLN A 130 -2.82 8.66 0.48
CA GLN A 130 -4.15 9.07 0.95
C GLN A 130 -4.81 8.03 1.85
N VAL A 131 -4.66 6.76 1.51
CA VAL A 131 -5.33 5.64 2.17
C VAL A 131 -4.64 5.25 3.47
N GLU A 132 -3.33 5.44 3.58
CA GLU A 132 -2.59 5.04 4.76
C GLU A 132 -3.00 5.76 6.05
N PRO A 133 -3.17 7.10 6.12
CA PRO A 133 -3.67 7.74 7.34
C PRO A 133 -5.07 7.20 7.72
N LEU A 134 -5.91 6.90 6.74
CA LEU A 134 -7.21 6.25 6.94
C LEU A 134 -7.05 4.83 7.52
N CYS A 135 -6.12 4.03 6.97
CA CYS A 135 -5.83 2.69 7.45
C CYS A 135 -5.28 2.71 8.87
N MET A 136 -4.38 3.65 9.19
CA MET A 136 -3.83 3.83 10.54
C MET A 136 -4.93 4.19 11.54
N ALA A 137 -5.85 5.08 11.17
CA ALA A 137 -6.98 5.46 12.01
C ALA A 137 -7.92 4.28 12.28
N ILE A 138 -8.25 3.50 11.25
CA ILE A 138 -9.11 2.30 11.38
C ILE A 138 -8.41 1.23 12.23
N ALA A 139 -7.14 0.92 11.95
CA ALA A 139 -6.38 -0.08 12.68
C ALA A 139 -6.17 0.33 14.15
N GLY A 140 -5.88 1.60 14.41
CA GLY A 140 -5.76 2.16 15.76
C GLY A 140 -7.07 2.07 16.54
N LYS A 141 -8.21 2.35 15.90
CA LYS A 141 -9.55 2.25 16.52
C LYS A 141 -9.95 0.80 16.83
N ILE A 142 -9.66 -0.14 15.92
CA ILE A 142 -10.00 -1.56 16.11
C ILE A 142 -9.13 -2.21 17.18
N LEU A 143 -7.81 -1.93 17.18
CA LEU A 143 -6.87 -2.59 18.08
C LEU A 143 -6.63 -1.83 19.39
N ARG A 144 -7.19 -0.62 19.56
CA ARG A 144 -6.97 0.27 20.71
C ARG A 144 -5.47 0.52 20.99
N VAL A 145 -4.67 0.64 19.94
CA VAL A 145 -3.22 0.89 20.03
C VAL A 145 -2.94 2.35 19.66
N PRO A 146 -2.05 3.06 20.38
CA PRO A 146 -1.66 4.42 19.99
C PRO A 146 -1.07 4.44 18.57
N LEU A 147 -1.52 5.40 17.75
CA LEU A 147 -1.03 5.57 16.38
C LEU A 147 0.50 5.84 16.41
N PRO A 148 1.32 5.01 15.74
CA PRO A 148 2.74 5.29 15.59
C PRO A 148 2.92 6.48 14.65
N GLY A 149 3.41 7.61 15.15
CA GLY A 149 3.77 8.77 14.34
C GLY A 149 2.58 9.51 13.73
N ALA A 150 1.47 9.64 14.45
CA ALA A 150 0.36 10.51 14.03
C ALA A 150 0.91 11.91 13.70
N PRO A 151 0.58 12.49 12.53
CA PRO A 151 0.86 13.90 12.29
C PRO A 151 0.24 14.70 13.43
N GLU A 152 1.02 15.62 13.99
CA GLU A 152 0.74 16.39 15.21
C GLU A 152 -0.69 16.96 15.28
N ALA A 153 -1.31 17.20 14.12
CA ALA A 153 -2.69 17.67 13.97
C ALA A 153 -3.79 16.67 14.42
N ALA A 154 -3.57 15.36 14.34
CA ALA A 154 -4.63 14.37 14.66
C ALA A 154 -4.78 14.08 16.16
N VAL A 155 -3.81 14.48 16.98
CA VAL A 155 -3.84 14.28 18.45
C VAL A 155 -4.53 15.47 19.15
N GLN A 156 -4.51 16.67 18.56
CA GLN A 156 -5.21 17.83 19.13
C GLN A 156 -6.73 17.69 19.05
N ASP A 157 -7.29 17.13 17.97
CA ASP A 157 -8.77 16.97 17.85
C ASP A 157 -9.32 15.75 18.61
N ALA A 158 -8.54 14.69 18.80
CA ALA A 158 -8.97 13.51 19.55
C ALA A 158 -8.89 13.70 21.07
N THR A 159 -8.09 14.68 21.51
CA THR A 159 -7.98 15.07 22.92
C THR A 159 -8.73 16.38 23.11
N GLY A 160 -10.06 16.33 22.96
CA GLY A 160 -10.97 17.31 23.51
C GLY A 160 -10.77 17.41 25.02
N ARG A 161 -9.71 18.10 25.43
CA ARG A 161 -9.53 18.68 26.74
C ARG A 161 -9.77 20.17 26.55
N GLU A 162 -10.98 20.57 26.87
CA GLU A 162 -11.22 21.87 27.49
C GLU A 162 -10.09 22.10 28.52
N GLN A 163 -9.18 23.01 28.19
CA GLN A 163 -8.35 23.71 29.15
C GLN A 163 -8.28 25.17 28.72
N ALA A 164 -9.33 25.91 29.06
CA ALA A 164 -9.30 27.24 29.66
C ALA A 164 -10.73 27.70 29.94
#